data_AF-A0A9E1UZR0-F1
#
_entry.id   AF-A0A9E1UZR0-F1
#
_cell.length_a   1.000
_cell.length_b   1.000
_cell.length_c   1.000
_cell.angle_alpha   90.00
_cell.angle_beta   90.00
_cell.angle_gamma   90.00
#
_symmetry.space_group_name_H-M   'P 1'
#
loop_
_entity.id
_entity.type
_entity.pdbx_description
1 polymer ?
#
loop_
_entity_poly.entity_id
_entity_poly.type
_entity_poly.pdbx_seq_one_letter_code
_entity_poly.pdbx_strand_id
1 'polypeptide(L)'
;LFELIGKKLAEEGETFEKVNTKGIRALVFPEKKIDDSELAFRMTIARFDDYLVLASSPQLVGILAAKKGGLIATPHFKQCQEAMPKEGFGFMYLSPSATRTGYDAFLKAIAAEEPEAAKAVGAAYGSLRGMFNWSVTLHTPGGVAIVANQSSGITQFLITHGPSVHLPILAGMLLPALSQAREKARRISDLSHLKLIGTGLTLYCNDNDERFPDDLAALMEEEYIRSGTIYVCPASKTVAPTTPEEIRAGRCDYLYFGRGMTDADLGTEDPIACTKPGLFRGGYINVLYGDGHAKGYAQMPKDVKELIEATGQK
;
A
#
# COMPACT_ATOMS: atom_id res chain seq x y z
N LEU A 1 -8.86 -21.67 4.96
CA LEU A 1 -7.92 -20.63 4.50
C LEU A 1 -8.47 -19.82 3.32
N PHE A 2 -8.76 -20.41 2.15
CA PHE A 2 -9.28 -19.68 0.97
C PHE A 2 -10.52 -18.80 1.26
N GLU A 3 -11.53 -19.35 1.95
CA GLU A 3 -12.74 -18.59 2.34
C GLU A 3 -12.43 -17.44 3.32
N LEU A 4 -11.45 -17.65 4.22
CA LEU A 4 -11.02 -16.63 5.18
C LEU A 4 -10.33 -15.46 4.47
N ILE A 5 -9.51 -15.76 3.46
CA ILE A 5 -8.87 -14.74 2.61
C ILE A 5 -9.93 -13.94 1.87
N GLY A 6 -10.90 -14.60 1.22
CA GLY A 6 -11.99 -13.91 0.53
C GLY A 6 -12.84 -13.05 1.46
N LYS A 7 -13.13 -13.51 2.68
CA LYS A 7 -13.85 -12.72 3.68
C LYS A 7 -13.07 -11.48 4.10
N LYS A 8 -11.79 -11.62 4.42
CA LYS A 8 -10.92 -10.49 4.80
C LYS A 8 -10.76 -9.46 3.69
N LEU A 9 -10.55 -9.91 2.46
CA LEU A 9 -10.43 -8.99 1.31
C LEU A 9 -11.71 -8.18 1.12
N ALA A 10 -12.88 -8.79 1.28
CA ALA A 10 -14.15 -8.09 1.22
C ALA A 10 -14.33 -7.09 2.38
N GLU A 11 -13.93 -7.46 3.60
CA GLU A 11 -13.91 -6.55 4.77
C GLU A 11 -12.97 -5.36 4.56
N GLU A 12 -11.87 -5.55 3.83
CA GLU A 12 -10.88 -4.52 3.51
C GLU A 12 -11.31 -3.61 2.33
N GLY A 13 -12.41 -3.95 1.64
CA GLY A 13 -12.98 -3.19 0.53
C GLY A 13 -12.37 -3.50 -0.84
N GLU A 14 -11.60 -4.59 -0.97
CA GLU A 14 -11.03 -5.03 -2.23
C GLU A 14 -12.10 -5.60 -3.16
N THR A 15 -12.06 -5.24 -4.43
CA THR A 15 -12.99 -5.75 -5.45
C THR A 15 -12.40 -6.96 -6.16
N PHE A 16 -13.16 -8.04 -6.25
CA PHE A 16 -12.77 -9.27 -6.97
C PHE A 16 -14.00 -10.07 -7.38
N GLU A 17 -13.88 -10.78 -8.49
CA GLU A 17 -14.89 -11.71 -8.99
C GLU A 17 -14.67 -13.09 -8.39
N LYS A 18 -15.73 -13.71 -7.86
CA LYS A 18 -15.69 -15.12 -7.43
C LYS A 18 -16.04 -16.01 -8.61
N VAL A 19 -15.06 -16.76 -9.09
CA VAL A 19 -15.22 -17.72 -10.20
C VAL A 19 -15.17 -19.14 -9.64
N ASN A 20 -16.15 -19.96 -10.00
CA ASN A 20 -16.14 -21.39 -9.70
C ASN A 20 -16.30 -22.17 -11.00
N THR A 21 -15.27 -22.90 -11.41
CA THR A 21 -15.29 -23.63 -12.67
C THR A 21 -14.47 -24.91 -12.56
N LYS A 22 -15.07 -26.06 -12.91
CA LYS A 22 -14.40 -27.37 -12.97
C LYS A 22 -13.63 -27.73 -11.67
N GLY A 23 -14.17 -27.41 -10.51
CA GLY A 23 -13.54 -27.69 -9.20
C GLY A 23 -12.50 -26.67 -8.74
N ILE A 24 -12.27 -25.61 -9.53
CA ILE A 24 -11.40 -24.49 -9.20
C ILE A 24 -12.27 -23.38 -8.61
N ARG A 25 -12.00 -23.01 -7.35
CA ARG A 25 -12.56 -21.78 -6.75
C ARG A 25 -11.54 -20.67 -6.86
N ALA A 26 -11.88 -19.55 -7.45
CA ALA A 26 -10.96 -18.43 -7.67
C ALA A 26 -11.56 -17.07 -7.26
N LEU A 27 -10.69 -16.19 -6.77
CA LEU A 27 -10.92 -14.76 -6.58
C LEU A 27 -10.09 -14.05 -7.66
N VAL A 28 -10.75 -13.47 -8.66
CA VAL A 28 -10.12 -12.81 -9.80
C VAL A 28 -10.22 -11.31 -9.62
N PHE A 29 -9.08 -10.63 -9.49
CA PHE A 29 -9.03 -9.18 -9.29
C PHE A 29 -9.22 -8.44 -10.63
N PRO A 30 -9.64 -7.16 -10.58
CA PRO A 30 -9.66 -6.28 -11.73
C PRO A 30 -8.31 -6.26 -12.44
N GLU A 31 -8.36 -6.12 -13.76
CA GLU A 31 -7.17 -5.98 -14.58
C GLU A 31 -6.42 -4.71 -14.21
N LYS A 32 -5.13 -4.86 -13.88
CA LYS A 32 -4.19 -3.75 -13.70
C LYS A 32 -3.21 -3.78 -14.85
N LYS A 33 -3.22 -2.72 -15.65
CA LYS A 33 -2.14 -2.42 -16.60
C LYS A 33 -1.05 -1.69 -15.84
N ILE A 34 0.21 -2.03 -16.11
CA ILE A 34 1.32 -1.16 -15.76
C ILE A 34 1.37 -0.08 -16.84
N ASP A 35 1.35 1.20 -16.44
CA ASP A 35 1.36 2.34 -17.35
C ASP A 35 2.50 2.19 -18.38
N ASP A 36 2.19 2.49 -19.65
CA ASP A 36 3.06 2.33 -20.82
C ASP A 36 3.55 0.92 -21.16
N SER A 37 2.91 -0.13 -20.63
CA SER A 37 3.19 -1.53 -21.02
C SER A 37 1.98 -2.28 -21.60
N GLU A 38 2.25 -3.22 -22.51
CA GLU A 38 1.25 -4.22 -22.93
C GLU A 38 0.99 -5.30 -21.86
N LEU A 39 1.72 -5.28 -20.74
CA LEU A 39 1.60 -6.25 -19.66
C LEU A 39 0.42 -5.89 -18.76
N ALA A 40 -0.69 -6.60 -18.96
CA ALA A 40 -1.86 -6.55 -18.11
C ALA A 40 -1.89 -7.73 -17.13
N PHE A 41 -2.09 -7.45 -15.85
CA PHE A 41 -2.17 -8.44 -14.79
C PHE A 41 -3.61 -8.55 -14.30
N ARG A 42 -4.16 -9.77 -14.32
CA ARG A 42 -5.41 -10.11 -13.63
C ARG A 42 -5.09 -11.06 -12.50
N MET A 43 -4.57 -10.48 -11.42
CA MET A 43 -4.16 -11.24 -10.25
C MET A 43 -5.30 -12.17 -9.81
N THR A 44 -5.00 -13.43 -9.54
CA THR A 44 -5.99 -14.46 -9.26
C THR A 44 -5.52 -15.32 -8.10
N ILE A 45 -6.32 -15.41 -7.05
CA ILE A 45 -6.13 -16.37 -5.96
C ILE A 45 -7.05 -17.55 -6.25
N ALA A 46 -6.54 -18.77 -6.34
CA ALA A 46 -7.35 -19.95 -6.63
C ALA A 46 -7.07 -21.11 -5.68
N ARG A 47 -8.08 -21.93 -5.44
CA ARG A 47 -8.02 -23.17 -4.67
C ARG A 47 -8.56 -24.30 -5.54
N PHE A 48 -7.75 -25.32 -5.73
CA PHE A 48 -8.14 -26.61 -6.30
C PHE A 48 -7.33 -27.72 -5.62
N ASP A 49 -7.90 -28.91 -5.48
CA ASP A 49 -7.31 -30.06 -4.77
C ASP A 49 -6.75 -29.70 -3.39
N ASP A 50 -5.42 -29.77 -3.20
CA ASP A 50 -4.68 -29.36 -1.98
C ASP A 50 -3.86 -28.06 -2.15
N TYR A 51 -3.93 -27.43 -3.32
CA TYR A 51 -3.19 -26.22 -3.64
C TYR A 51 -4.00 -24.94 -3.42
N LEU A 52 -3.35 -23.95 -2.78
CA LEU A 52 -3.71 -22.54 -2.84
C LEU A 52 -2.72 -21.85 -3.78
N VAL A 53 -3.22 -21.24 -4.85
CA VAL A 53 -2.41 -20.70 -5.95
C VAL A 53 -2.64 -19.19 -6.04
N LEU A 54 -1.56 -18.42 -6.11
CA LEU A 54 -1.58 -17.01 -6.50
C LEU A 54 -0.98 -16.91 -7.90
N ALA A 55 -1.76 -16.42 -8.85
CA ALA A 55 -1.37 -16.31 -10.26
C ALA A 55 -1.55 -14.88 -10.77
N SER A 56 -0.76 -14.50 -11.77
CA SER A 56 -0.88 -13.21 -12.47
C SER A 56 -2.05 -13.15 -13.44
N SER A 57 -2.66 -14.29 -13.77
CA SER A 57 -3.84 -14.37 -14.63
C SER A 57 -4.72 -15.58 -14.31
N PRO A 58 -6.04 -15.51 -14.57
CA PRO A 58 -6.94 -16.66 -14.41
C PRO A 58 -6.65 -17.78 -15.43
N GLN A 59 -6.08 -17.45 -16.59
CA GLN A 59 -5.65 -18.43 -17.59
C GLN A 59 -4.54 -19.33 -17.06
N LEU A 60 -3.58 -18.79 -16.31
CA LEU A 60 -2.52 -19.58 -15.67
C LEU A 60 -3.07 -20.55 -14.63
N VAL A 61 -4.09 -20.14 -13.87
CA VAL A 61 -4.80 -21.03 -12.94
C VAL A 61 -5.44 -22.20 -13.71
N GLY A 62 -6.09 -21.92 -14.84
CA GLY A 62 -6.69 -22.95 -15.68
C GLY A 62 -5.65 -23.96 -16.21
N ILE A 63 -4.48 -23.49 -16.65
CA ILE A 63 -3.36 -24.34 -17.10
C ILE A 63 -2.83 -25.22 -15.95
N LEU A 64 -2.69 -24.65 -14.75
CA LEU A 64 -2.19 -25.36 -13.58
C LEU A 64 -3.18 -26.45 -13.11
N ALA A 65 -4.46 -26.13 -13.06
CA ALA A 65 -5.50 -27.05 -12.62
C ALA A 65 -5.83 -28.15 -13.65
N ALA A 66 -5.58 -27.93 -14.94
CA ALA A 66 -5.82 -28.92 -15.98
C ALA A 66 -4.81 -30.09 -15.98
N LYS A 67 -3.67 -29.97 -15.28
CA LYS A 67 -2.68 -31.04 -15.19
C LYS A 67 -3.00 -32.00 -14.05
N LYS A 68 -3.47 -33.21 -14.38
CA LYS A 68 -3.53 -34.33 -13.42
C LYS A 68 -2.13 -34.61 -12.88
N GLY A 69 -1.97 -34.56 -11.55
CA GLY A 69 -0.67 -34.67 -10.86
C GLY A 69 0.18 -33.38 -10.89
N GLY A 70 -0.36 -32.27 -11.40
CA GLY A 70 0.23 -30.94 -11.35
C GLY A 70 1.60 -30.82 -12.01
N LEU A 71 2.41 -29.88 -11.51
CA LEU A 71 3.82 -29.75 -11.90
C LEU A 71 4.63 -31.02 -11.56
N ILE A 72 4.24 -31.70 -10.48
CA ILE A 72 4.88 -32.91 -9.91
C ILE A 72 4.90 -34.09 -10.88
N ALA A 73 3.87 -34.23 -11.70
CA ALA A 73 3.79 -35.31 -12.68
C ALA A 73 4.67 -35.10 -13.92
N THR A 74 5.21 -33.91 -14.15
CA THR A 74 6.00 -33.63 -15.36
C THR A 74 7.37 -34.32 -15.31
N PRO A 75 7.86 -34.93 -16.41
CA PRO A 75 9.15 -35.62 -16.42
C PRO A 75 10.31 -34.74 -15.97
N HIS A 76 10.30 -33.48 -16.41
CA HIS A 76 11.30 -32.49 -16.02
C HIS A 76 11.28 -32.20 -14.51
N PHE A 77 10.10 -32.05 -13.91
CA PHE A 77 10.02 -31.80 -12.47
C PHE A 77 10.38 -33.02 -11.62
N LYS A 78 10.02 -34.23 -12.07
CA LYS A 78 10.45 -35.48 -11.43
C LYS A 78 11.97 -35.58 -11.37
N GLN A 79 12.65 -35.30 -12.48
CA GLN A 79 14.12 -35.26 -12.53
C GLN A 79 14.70 -34.25 -11.52
N CYS A 80 14.06 -33.10 -11.37
CA CYS A 80 14.54 -32.07 -10.45
C CYS A 80 14.30 -32.40 -8.96
N GLN A 81 13.40 -33.34 -8.65
CA GLN A 81 13.07 -33.80 -7.30
C GLN A 81 13.89 -34.98 -6.80
N GLU A 82 14.59 -35.74 -7.67
CA GLU A 82 15.20 -37.03 -7.34
C GLU A 82 16.18 -37.02 -6.14
N ALA A 83 16.76 -35.85 -5.80
CA ALA A 83 17.67 -35.68 -4.67
C ALA A 83 17.25 -34.56 -3.69
N MET A 84 15.99 -34.13 -3.73
CA MET A 84 15.50 -32.99 -2.95
C MET A 84 14.67 -33.40 -1.74
N PRO A 85 14.64 -32.60 -0.66
CA PRO A 85 13.72 -32.80 0.44
C PRO A 85 12.28 -32.86 -0.06
N LYS A 86 11.52 -33.88 0.40
CA LYS A 86 10.12 -34.09 0.00
C LYS A 86 9.14 -33.22 0.79
N GLU A 87 9.59 -32.70 1.93
CA GLU A 87 8.82 -31.90 2.87
C GLU A 87 9.57 -30.61 3.18
N GLY A 88 8.82 -29.54 3.40
CA GLY A 88 9.33 -28.19 3.65
C GLY A 88 8.16 -27.22 3.83
N PHE A 89 8.42 -26.06 4.39
CA PHE A 89 7.39 -25.03 4.60
C PHE A 89 7.35 -23.98 3.48
N GLY A 90 8.30 -24.02 2.55
CA GLY A 90 8.35 -23.17 1.37
C GLY A 90 8.85 -23.92 0.16
N PHE A 91 8.25 -23.67 -1.01
CA PHE A 91 8.62 -24.28 -2.28
C PHE A 91 8.69 -23.20 -3.36
N MET A 92 9.75 -23.20 -4.18
CA MET A 92 9.88 -22.30 -5.31
C MET A 92 10.26 -23.07 -6.56
N TYR A 93 9.59 -22.75 -7.66
CA TYR A 93 9.91 -23.28 -8.98
C TYR A 93 9.98 -22.16 -10.01
N LEU A 94 11.09 -22.10 -10.76
CA LEU A 94 11.24 -21.25 -11.94
C LEU A 94 11.55 -22.14 -13.14
N SER A 95 10.65 -22.13 -14.13
CA SER A 95 10.88 -22.86 -15.36
C SER A 95 11.84 -22.11 -16.29
N PRO A 96 12.65 -22.82 -17.10
CA PRO A 96 13.50 -22.19 -18.11
C PRO A 96 12.73 -21.35 -19.12
N SER A 97 11.50 -21.73 -19.45
CA SER A 97 10.66 -20.96 -20.36
C SER A 97 10.23 -19.64 -19.74
N ALA A 98 9.78 -19.66 -18.48
CA ALA A 98 9.31 -18.48 -17.78
C ALA A 98 10.46 -17.50 -17.50
N THR A 99 11.61 -18.00 -17.08
CA THR A 99 12.79 -17.15 -16.84
C THR A 99 13.29 -16.51 -18.13
N ARG A 100 13.28 -17.22 -19.25
CA ARG A 100 13.62 -16.66 -20.56
C ARG A 100 12.66 -15.54 -20.97
N THR A 101 11.35 -15.80 -20.95
CA THR A 101 10.34 -14.81 -21.35
C THR A 101 10.35 -13.59 -20.42
N GLY A 102 10.44 -13.81 -19.11
CA GLY A 102 10.50 -12.72 -18.13
C GLY A 102 11.77 -11.88 -18.25
N TYR A 103 12.92 -12.52 -18.45
CA TYR A 103 14.19 -11.82 -18.66
C TYR A 103 14.18 -10.96 -19.93
N ASP A 104 13.68 -11.51 -21.04
CA ASP A 104 13.62 -10.79 -22.32
C ASP A 104 12.66 -9.58 -22.22
N ALA A 105 11.53 -9.73 -21.53
CA ALA A 105 10.59 -8.64 -21.29
C ALA A 105 11.20 -7.55 -20.39
N PHE A 106 11.90 -7.93 -19.32
CA PHE A 106 12.55 -7.00 -18.40
C PHE A 106 13.65 -6.18 -19.07
N LEU A 107 14.54 -6.83 -19.84
CA LEU A 107 15.56 -6.13 -20.60
C LEU A 107 14.96 -5.18 -21.64
N LYS A 108 13.87 -5.60 -22.30
CA LYS A 108 13.19 -4.74 -23.29
C LYS A 108 12.59 -3.50 -22.64
N ALA A 109 12.06 -3.61 -21.42
CA ALA A 109 11.52 -2.47 -20.67
C ALA A 109 12.62 -1.48 -20.29
N ILE A 110 13.76 -1.94 -19.73
CA ILE A 110 14.88 -1.06 -19.41
C ILE A 110 15.44 -0.41 -20.69
N ALA A 111 15.58 -1.18 -21.76
CA ALA A 111 16.13 -0.66 -23.02
C ALA A 111 15.28 0.44 -23.67
N ALA A 112 13.98 0.51 -23.34
CA ALA A 112 13.09 1.56 -23.83
C ALA A 112 13.40 2.93 -23.19
N GLU A 113 13.90 2.95 -21.95
CA GLU A 113 14.19 4.17 -21.20
C GLU A 113 15.70 4.45 -21.12
N GLU A 114 16.51 3.44 -20.81
CA GLU A 114 17.96 3.54 -20.60
C GLU A 114 18.72 2.41 -21.34
N PRO A 115 19.09 2.62 -22.62
CA PRO A 115 19.73 1.60 -23.45
C PRO A 115 21.07 1.10 -22.91
N GLU A 116 21.89 1.99 -22.33
CA GLU A 116 23.19 1.64 -21.74
C GLU A 116 23.02 0.83 -20.45
N ALA A 117 22.02 1.17 -19.63
CA ALA A 117 21.69 0.39 -18.44
C ALA A 117 21.20 -1.02 -18.81
N ALA A 118 20.39 -1.15 -19.86
CA ALA A 118 19.93 -2.45 -20.34
C ALA A 118 21.09 -3.35 -20.81
N LYS A 119 22.14 -2.77 -21.42
CA LYS A 119 23.34 -3.50 -21.83
C LYS A 119 24.15 -3.97 -20.62
N ALA A 120 24.33 -3.12 -19.61
CA ALA A 120 25.01 -3.47 -18.36
C ALA A 120 24.27 -4.56 -17.58
N VAL A 121 22.94 -4.43 -17.46
CA VAL A 121 22.07 -5.45 -16.84
C VAL A 121 22.11 -6.74 -17.65
N GLY A 122 22.05 -6.65 -18.97
CA GLY A 122 22.15 -7.78 -19.88
C GLY A 122 23.43 -8.59 -19.72
N ALA A 123 24.56 -7.90 -19.55
CA ALA A 123 25.86 -8.51 -19.31
C ALA A 123 25.99 -9.11 -17.91
N ALA A 124 25.48 -8.42 -16.88
CA ALA A 124 25.56 -8.85 -15.48
C ALA A 124 24.62 -10.03 -15.16
N TYR A 125 23.45 -10.10 -15.81
CA TYR A 125 22.38 -11.03 -15.46
C TYR A 125 22.00 -11.99 -16.60
N GLY A 126 22.79 -12.06 -17.68
CA GLY A 126 22.55 -12.95 -18.82
C GLY A 126 22.39 -14.42 -18.45
N SER A 127 23.05 -14.87 -17.38
CA SER A 127 22.94 -16.21 -16.80
C SER A 127 21.57 -16.54 -16.21
N LEU A 128 20.74 -15.54 -15.87
CA LEU A 128 19.36 -15.73 -15.41
C LEU A 128 18.43 -16.11 -16.57
N ARG A 129 18.79 -15.77 -17.80
CA ARG A 129 17.98 -16.06 -18.97
C ARG A 129 17.90 -17.57 -19.21
N GLY A 130 16.72 -18.14 -19.06
CA GLY A 130 16.52 -19.58 -19.23
C GLY A 130 17.00 -20.42 -18.05
N MET A 131 17.29 -19.79 -16.91
CA MET A 131 17.65 -20.49 -15.68
C MET A 131 16.51 -21.39 -15.20
N PHE A 132 16.87 -22.57 -14.72
CA PHE A 132 16.03 -23.46 -13.93
C PHE A 132 16.29 -23.24 -12.44
N ASN A 133 15.23 -23.20 -11.64
CA ASN A 133 15.33 -23.28 -10.18
C ASN A 133 14.22 -24.14 -9.58
N TRP A 134 14.58 -25.03 -8.67
CA TRP A 134 13.67 -25.69 -7.75
C TRP A 134 14.25 -25.63 -6.34
N SER A 135 13.55 -25.02 -5.39
CA SER A 135 14.02 -24.95 -4.01
C SER A 135 12.97 -25.29 -2.98
N VAL A 136 13.45 -25.85 -1.87
CA VAL A 136 12.67 -26.28 -0.70
C VAL A 136 13.25 -25.59 0.53
N THR A 137 12.38 -24.92 1.28
CA THR A 137 12.72 -24.25 2.53
C THR A 137 12.34 -25.15 3.70
N LEU A 138 13.31 -25.42 4.57
CA LEU A 138 13.23 -26.35 5.69
C LEU A 138 13.36 -25.60 7.00
N HIS A 139 12.60 -26.03 8.00
CA HIS A 139 12.82 -25.64 9.39
C HIS A 139 13.75 -26.67 10.02
N THR A 140 14.90 -26.24 10.53
CA THR A 140 15.89 -27.08 11.22
C THR A 140 15.99 -26.64 12.68
N PRO A 141 16.50 -27.49 13.59
CA PRO A 141 16.75 -27.08 14.98
C PRO A 141 17.67 -25.85 15.11
N GLY A 142 18.52 -25.57 14.12
CA GLY A 142 19.42 -24.43 14.08
C GLY A 142 18.92 -23.22 13.27
N GLY A 143 17.67 -23.23 12.79
CA GLY A 143 17.09 -22.15 11.99
C GLY A 143 16.56 -22.62 10.63
N VAL A 144 16.53 -21.72 9.65
CA VAL A 144 15.97 -22.01 8.32
C VAL A 144 17.07 -22.46 7.36
N ALA A 145 16.84 -23.56 6.65
CA ALA A 145 17.71 -24.02 5.58
C ALA A 145 16.97 -23.98 4.24
N ILE A 146 17.68 -23.65 3.16
CA ILE A 146 17.15 -23.72 1.80
C ILE A 146 18.00 -24.70 1.03
N VAL A 147 17.35 -25.74 0.50
CA VAL A 147 17.96 -26.67 -0.44
C VAL A 147 17.42 -26.32 -1.81
N ALA A 148 18.29 -26.11 -2.79
CA ALA A 148 17.89 -25.83 -4.16
C ALA A 148 18.64 -26.71 -5.16
N ASN A 149 17.93 -27.10 -6.21
CA ASN A 149 18.47 -27.64 -7.44
C ASN A 149 18.27 -26.59 -8.53
N GLN A 150 19.35 -26.09 -9.12
CA GLN A 150 19.31 -25.01 -10.09
C GLN A 150 20.37 -25.21 -11.17
N SER A 151 20.12 -24.66 -12.36
CA SER A 151 21.04 -24.77 -13.50
C SER A 151 22.21 -23.79 -13.46
N SER A 152 22.36 -23.02 -12.37
CA SER A 152 23.31 -21.93 -12.24
C SER A 152 24.20 -22.07 -10.99
N GLY A 153 25.41 -21.51 -11.03
CA GLY A 153 26.40 -21.65 -9.95
C GLY A 153 26.06 -20.90 -8.66
N ILE A 154 26.90 -21.06 -7.64
CA ILE A 154 26.66 -20.57 -6.26
C ILE A 154 26.49 -19.04 -6.16
N THR A 155 27.15 -18.25 -7.00
CA THR A 155 26.95 -16.79 -7.07
C THR A 155 25.51 -16.45 -7.45
N GLN A 156 24.94 -17.19 -8.41
CA GLN A 156 23.57 -17.00 -8.86
C GLN A 156 22.55 -17.55 -7.86
N PHE A 157 22.92 -18.58 -7.10
CA PHE A 157 22.14 -19.05 -5.95
C PHE A 157 21.89 -17.92 -4.97
N LEU A 158 22.93 -17.19 -4.56
CA LEU A 158 22.82 -16.09 -3.60
C LEU A 158 21.97 -14.93 -4.13
N ILE A 159 22.08 -14.61 -5.41
CA ILE A 159 21.26 -13.56 -6.06
C ILE A 159 19.78 -13.98 -6.17
N THR A 160 19.52 -15.25 -6.48
CA THR A 160 18.15 -15.75 -6.72
C THR A 160 17.44 -16.13 -5.42
N HIS A 161 18.19 -16.60 -4.42
CA HIS A 161 17.68 -17.10 -3.14
C HIS A 161 17.85 -16.11 -1.98
N GLY A 162 18.74 -15.14 -2.08
CA GLY A 162 18.89 -14.05 -1.10
C GLY A 162 17.63 -13.19 -0.95
N PRO A 163 16.92 -12.79 -2.04
CA PRO A 163 15.68 -12.03 -1.95
C PRO A 163 14.40 -12.87 -1.82
N SER A 164 14.46 -14.18 -2.11
CA SER A 164 13.25 -14.96 -2.43
C SER A 164 12.66 -15.77 -1.28
N VAL A 165 13.29 -15.75 -0.10
CA VAL A 165 12.80 -16.45 1.09
C VAL A 165 11.49 -15.86 1.62
N HIS A 166 11.10 -14.65 1.20
CA HIS A 166 10.10 -13.92 1.99
C HIS A 166 8.91 -13.34 1.24
N LEU A 167 8.86 -13.27 -0.09
CA LEU A 167 7.78 -12.54 -0.78
C LEU A 167 6.34 -13.06 -0.51
N PRO A 168 6.03 -14.37 -0.47
CA PRO A 168 4.67 -14.83 -0.19
C PRO A 168 4.26 -14.72 1.29
N ILE A 169 5.20 -14.99 2.20
CA ILE A 169 4.99 -14.95 3.66
C ILE A 169 4.93 -13.50 4.15
N LEU A 170 5.83 -12.64 3.64
CA LEU A 170 5.77 -11.20 3.84
C LEU A 170 4.52 -10.63 3.17
N ALA A 171 4.15 -10.95 1.93
CA ALA A 171 2.93 -10.38 1.35
C ALA A 171 1.67 -10.73 2.15
N GLY A 172 1.54 -11.97 2.64
CA GLY A 172 0.39 -12.39 3.46
C GLY A 172 0.30 -11.75 4.85
N MET A 173 1.43 -11.46 5.49
CA MET A 173 1.48 -10.80 6.82
C MET A 173 1.64 -9.28 6.73
N LEU A 174 2.25 -8.78 5.66
CA LEU A 174 2.45 -7.35 5.40
C LEU A 174 1.17 -6.72 4.89
N LEU A 175 0.30 -7.35 4.10
CA LEU A 175 -0.86 -6.60 3.55
C LEU A 175 -1.76 -5.99 4.64
N PRO A 176 -2.16 -6.72 5.70
CA PRO A 176 -2.91 -6.13 6.82
C PRO A 176 -2.06 -5.17 7.66
N ALA A 177 -0.80 -5.52 7.94
CA ALA A 177 0.11 -4.70 8.74
C ALA A 177 0.51 -3.39 8.04
N LEU A 178 0.65 -3.42 6.71
CA LEU A 178 0.97 -2.31 5.83
C LEU A 178 -0.26 -1.43 5.61
N SER A 179 -1.46 -2.02 5.52
CA SER A 179 -2.72 -1.26 5.52
C SER A 179 -2.87 -0.47 6.83
N GLN A 180 -2.67 -1.12 7.98
CA GLN A 180 -2.69 -0.45 9.29
C GLN A 180 -1.55 0.57 9.43
N ALA A 181 -0.34 0.27 8.96
CA ALA A 181 0.79 1.19 8.99
C ALA A 181 0.57 2.41 8.09
N ARG A 182 -0.02 2.23 6.89
CA ARG A 182 -0.41 3.34 6.00
C ARG A 182 -1.48 4.20 6.64
N GLU A 183 -2.49 3.59 7.26
CA GLU A 183 -3.53 4.35 7.96
C GLU A 183 -2.95 5.14 9.13
N LYS A 184 -2.06 4.54 9.94
CA LYS A 184 -1.33 5.23 11.00
C LYS A 184 -0.45 6.36 10.47
N ALA A 185 0.25 6.15 9.35
CA ALA A 185 1.06 7.19 8.71
C ALA A 185 0.21 8.36 8.22
N ARG A 186 -0.96 8.10 7.62
CA ARG A 186 -1.91 9.16 7.23
C ARG A 186 -2.40 9.96 8.44
N ARG A 187 -2.73 9.31 9.55
CA ARG A 187 -3.14 9.98 10.80
C ARG A 187 -2.03 10.87 11.37
N ILE A 188 -0.78 10.41 11.33
CA ILE A 188 0.39 11.18 11.79
C ILE A 188 0.63 12.38 10.87
N SER A 189 0.54 12.19 9.55
CA SER A 189 0.74 13.27 8.57
C SER A 189 -0.35 14.33 8.67
N ASP A 190 -1.61 13.94 8.88
CA ASP A 190 -2.73 14.85 9.14
C ASP A 190 -2.53 15.66 10.42
N LEU A 191 -2.06 15.01 11.49
CA LEU A 191 -1.72 15.69 12.74
C LEU A 191 -0.57 16.71 12.54
N SER A 192 0.40 16.40 11.69
CA SER A 192 1.45 17.35 11.31
C SER A 192 0.92 18.52 10.48
N HIS A 193 -0.05 18.30 9.58
CA HIS A 193 -0.71 19.38 8.85
C HIS A 193 -1.45 20.32 9.81
N LEU A 194 -2.19 19.80 10.79
CA LEU A 194 -2.83 20.61 11.83
C LEU A 194 -1.83 21.43 12.65
N LYS A 195 -0.64 20.90 12.96
CA LYS A 195 0.41 21.68 13.63
C LYS A 195 0.95 22.82 12.78
N LEU A 196 1.10 22.59 11.47
CA LEU A 196 1.49 23.65 10.53
C LEU A 196 0.40 24.71 10.42
N ILE A 197 -0.88 24.31 10.42
CA ILE A 197 -2.01 25.23 10.52
C ILE A 197 -1.95 26.04 11.81
N GLY A 198 -1.77 25.41 12.98
CA GLY A 198 -1.63 26.12 14.25
C GLY A 198 -0.45 27.09 14.28
N THR A 199 0.67 26.72 13.66
CA THR A 199 1.81 27.64 13.49
C THR A 199 1.41 28.83 12.63
N GLY A 200 0.71 28.62 11.52
CA GLY A 200 0.20 29.69 10.67
C GLY A 200 -0.81 30.59 11.40
N LEU A 201 -1.72 30.02 12.19
CA LEU A 201 -2.68 30.76 13.01
C LEU A 201 -1.97 31.64 14.06
N THR A 202 -0.91 31.11 14.69
CA THR A 202 -0.11 31.86 15.67
C THR A 202 0.61 33.04 15.01
N LEU A 203 1.22 32.82 13.84
CA LEU A 203 1.88 33.89 13.08
C LEU A 203 0.87 34.96 12.65
N TYR A 204 -0.26 34.55 12.10
CA TYR A 204 -1.35 35.44 11.73
C TYR A 204 -1.82 36.29 12.92
N CYS A 205 -2.07 35.64 14.06
CA CYS A 205 -2.57 36.27 15.27
C CYS A 205 -1.60 37.34 15.79
N ASN A 206 -0.29 37.06 15.78
CA ASN A 206 0.74 38.00 16.18
C ASN A 206 0.80 39.23 15.27
N ASP A 207 0.56 39.05 13.97
CA ASP A 207 0.62 40.13 12.98
C ASP A 207 -0.71 40.93 12.88
N ASN A 208 -1.81 40.42 13.46
CA ASN A 208 -3.17 40.96 13.35
C ASN A 208 -3.82 41.30 14.71
N ASP A 209 -3.13 42.08 15.56
CA ASP A 209 -3.66 42.59 16.84
C ASP A 209 -4.24 41.48 17.75
N GLU A 210 -3.57 40.33 17.83
CA GLU A 210 -3.98 39.16 18.62
C GLU A 210 -5.33 38.55 18.19
N ARG A 211 -5.76 38.79 16.95
CA ARG A 211 -7.00 38.23 16.38
C ARG A 211 -6.70 37.05 15.48
N PHE A 212 -7.45 35.97 15.67
CA PHE A 212 -7.45 34.85 14.75
C PHE A 212 -8.19 35.20 13.45
N PRO A 213 -7.83 34.58 12.31
CA PRO A 213 -8.48 34.86 11.03
C PRO A 213 -9.94 34.42 11.02
N ASP A 214 -10.75 35.01 10.13
CA ASP A 214 -12.15 34.61 9.95
C ASP A 214 -12.31 33.20 9.35
N ASP A 215 -11.34 32.78 8.52
CA ASP A 215 -11.27 31.47 7.90
C ASP A 215 -9.82 31.02 7.67
N LEU A 216 -9.62 29.73 7.38
CA LEU A 216 -8.29 29.19 7.08
C LEU A 216 -7.72 29.67 5.73
N ALA A 217 -8.55 30.23 4.84
CA ALA A 217 -8.08 30.70 3.54
C ALA A 217 -7.22 31.96 3.68
N ALA A 218 -7.46 32.77 4.71
CA ALA A 218 -6.62 33.91 5.08
C ALA A 218 -5.14 33.52 5.26
N LEU A 219 -4.86 32.31 5.76
CA LEU A 219 -3.49 31.82 5.92
C LEU A 219 -2.77 31.59 4.58
N MET A 220 -3.50 31.27 3.52
CA MET A 220 -2.94 31.18 2.17
C MET A 220 -2.87 32.56 1.51
N GLU A 221 -3.89 33.38 1.72
CA GLU A 221 -4.02 34.73 1.16
C GLU A 221 -2.90 35.66 1.63
N GLU A 222 -2.55 35.60 2.91
CA GLU A 222 -1.46 36.36 3.53
C GLU A 222 -0.13 35.58 3.54
N GLU A 223 -0.03 34.51 2.75
CA GLU A 223 1.18 33.71 2.52
C GLU A 223 1.81 33.01 3.74
N TYR A 224 1.15 32.95 4.90
CA TYR A 224 1.62 32.16 6.06
C TYR A 224 1.72 30.66 5.74
N ILE A 225 0.81 30.14 4.91
CA ILE A 225 0.81 28.75 4.43
C ILE A 225 0.53 28.73 2.92
N ARG A 226 1.60 28.68 2.14
CA ARG A 226 1.53 28.66 0.66
C ARG A 226 1.14 27.29 0.07
N SER A 227 1.39 26.20 0.79
CA SER A 227 1.18 24.86 0.26
C SER A 227 -0.25 24.40 0.45
N GLY A 228 -1.00 24.27 -0.65
CA GLY A 228 -2.36 23.73 -0.68
C GLY A 228 -2.51 22.35 -0.03
N THR A 229 -1.46 21.53 -0.09
CA THR A 229 -1.46 20.18 0.50
C THR A 229 -1.70 20.16 2.01
N ILE A 230 -1.38 21.27 2.70
CA ILE A 230 -1.59 21.39 4.16
C ILE A 230 -3.08 21.47 4.49
N TYR A 231 -3.93 21.97 3.59
CA TYR A 231 -5.37 22.10 3.79
C TYR A 231 -6.15 20.81 3.48
N VAL A 232 -5.46 19.77 3.02
CA VAL A 232 -6.04 18.48 2.65
C VAL A 232 -5.56 17.39 3.60
N CYS A 233 -6.50 16.55 4.02
CA CYS A 233 -6.20 15.37 4.83
C CYS A 233 -5.60 14.29 3.91
N PRO A 234 -4.46 13.66 4.25
CA PRO A 234 -3.87 12.57 3.46
C PRO A 234 -4.76 11.33 3.29
N ALA A 235 -5.85 11.21 4.07
CA ALA A 235 -6.85 10.17 3.89
C ALA A 235 -7.98 10.53 2.92
N SER A 236 -8.12 11.82 2.58
CA SER A 236 -9.12 12.35 1.66
C SER A 236 -8.73 12.17 0.19
N LYS A 237 -9.71 12.36 -0.70
CA LYS A 237 -9.52 12.49 -2.15
C LYS A 237 -9.66 13.94 -2.63
N THR A 238 -9.79 14.89 -1.69
CA THR A 238 -9.85 16.33 -2.01
C THR A 238 -8.60 16.73 -2.79
N VAL A 239 -8.78 17.44 -3.90
CA VAL A 239 -7.67 18.00 -4.67
C VAL A 239 -7.13 19.21 -3.90
N ALA A 240 -5.80 19.26 -3.72
CA ALA A 240 -5.15 20.36 -3.01
C ALA A 240 -5.50 21.71 -3.64
N PRO A 241 -6.02 22.68 -2.86
CA PRO A 241 -6.37 23.99 -3.36
C PRO A 241 -5.12 24.76 -3.80
N THR A 242 -5.24 25.55 -4.87
CA THR A 242 -4.16 26.43 -5.32
C THR A 242 -4.43 27.91 -5.04
N THR A 243 -5.67 28.26 -4.65
CA THR A 243 -6.04 29.63 -4.29
C THR A 243 -6.90 29.68 -3.02
N PRO A 244 -6.96 30.82 -2.31
CA PRO A 244 -7.81 31.01 -1.14
C PRO A 244 -9.30 30.77 -1.41
N GLU A 245 -9.80 31.13 -2.59
CA GLU A 245 -11.20 30.95 -2.96
C GLU A 245 -11.58 29.47 -3.04
N GLU A 246 -10.66 28.61 -3.45
CA GLU A 246 -10.89 27.17 -3.50
C GLU A 246 -11.03 26.56 -2.10
N ILE A 247 -10.28 27.09 -1.12
CA ILE A 247 -10.42 26.74 0.30
C ILE A 247 -11.83 27.12 0.77
N ARG A 248 -12.25 28.37 0.54
CA ARG A 248 -13.59 28.87 0.89
C ARG A 248 -14.72 28.13 0.17
N ALA A 249 -14.48 27.66 -1.05
CA ALA A 249 -15.40 26.82 -1.82
C ALA A 249 -15.50 25.37 -1.32
N GLY A 250 -14.78 25.02 -0.24
CA GLY A 250 -14.89 23.73 0.43
C GLY A 250 -13.78 22.72 0.10
N ARG A 251 -12.72 23.11 -0.63
CA ARG A 251 -11.52 22.27 -0.82
C ARG A 251 -10.58 22.34 0.38
N CYS A 252 -11.15 22.16 1.57
CA CYS A 252 -10.44 22.08 2.83
C CYS A 252 -11.02 20.95 3.66
N ASP A 253 -10.15 20.10 4.19
CA ASP A 253 -10.53 18.93 4.98
C ASP A 253 -10.51 19.19 6.50
N TYR A 254 -10.38 20.46 6.91
CA TYR A 254 -10.38 20.87 8.31
C TYR A 254 -11.58 21.78 8.60
N LEU A 255 -12.11 21.63 9.81
CA LEU A 255 -13.09 22.55 10.40
C LEU A 255 -12.34 23.52 11.31
N TYR A 256 -12.77 24.77 11.32
CA TYR A 256 -12.09 25.86 12.00
C TYR A 256 -13.08 26.68 12.83
N PHE A 257 -12.68 26.95 14.07
CA PHE A 257 -13.55 27.52 15.11
C PHE A 257 -13.05 28.87 15.65
N GLY A 258 -11.87 29.34 15.25
CA GLY A 258 -11.27 30.58 15.75
C GLY A 258 -11.91 31.88 15.23
N ARG A 259 -12.99 31.81 14.45
CA ARG A 259 -13.61 32.99 13.83
C ARG A 259 -14.09 33.98 14.89
N GLY A 260 -13.55 35.20 14.85
CA GLY A 260 -13.92 36.28 15.77
C GLY A 260 -13.34 36.13 17.18
N MET A 261 -12.44 35.16 17.40
CA MET A 261 -11.74 34.97 18.67
C MET A 261 -10.40 35.70 18.68
N THR A 262 -9.93 36.06 19.87
CA THR A 262 -8.58 36.56 20.14
C THR A 262 -7.75 35.51 20.87
N ASP A 263 -6.43 35.69 20.94
CA ASP A 263 -5.54 34.81 21.72
C ASP A 263 -5.97 34.71 23.19
N ALA A 264 -6.45 35.82 23.77
CA ALA A 264 -6.96 35.87 25.14
C ALA A 264 -8.27 35.09 25.36
N ASP A 265 -9.03 34.79 24.30
CA ASP A 265 -10.28 34.05 24.38
C ASP A 265 -10.08 32.53 24.35
N LEU A 266 -8.89 32.04 23.95
CA LEU A 266 -8.59 30.63 23.78
C LEU A 266 -7.74 30.09 24.92
N GLY A 267 -8.31 29.18 25.71
CA GLY A 267 -7.58 28.35 26.66
C GLY A 267 -6.71 27.31 25.97
N THR A 268 -5.77 26.73 26.73
CA THR A 268 -4.82 25.72 26.23
C THR A 268 -5.50 24.44 25.75
N GLU A 269 -6.68 24.12 26.27
CA GLU A 269 -7.46 22.93 25.94
C GLU A 269 -8.69 23.26 25.09
N ASP A 270 -8.81 24.49 24.59
CA ASP A 270 -9.93 24.88 23.73
C ASP A 270 -9.64 24.51 22.27
N PRO A 271 -10.50 23.71 21.60
CA PRO A 271 -10.30 23.32 20.22
C PRO A 271 -10.45 24.51 19.27
N ILE A 272 -9.43 24.77 18.43
CA ILE A 272 -9.45 25.84 17.43
C ILE A 272 -9.65 25.31 16.01
N ALA A 273 -9.24 24.06 15.74
CA ALA A 273 -9.50 23.38 14.47
C ALA A 273 -9.53 21.86 14.65
N CYS A 274 -10.18 21.15 13.74
CA CYS A 274 -10.15 19.68 13.72
C CYS A 274 -10.27 19.12 12.30
N THR A 275 -9.85 17.87 12.11
CA THR A 275 -10.09 17.16 10.85
C THR A 275 -11.59 16.96 10.63
N LYS A 276 -12.08 17.13 9.40
CA LYS A 276 -13.49 16.87 9.07
C LYS A 276 -13.90 15.45 9.48
N PRO A 277 -15.06 15.28 10.15
CA PRO A 277 -15.53 13.98 10.58
C PRO A 277 -15.75 13.02 9.40
N GLY A 278 -15.37 11.75 9.58
CA GLY A 278 -15.61 10.69 8.58
C GLY A 278 -14.49 10.46 7.57
N LEU A 279 -13.40 11.25 7.62
CA LEU A 279 -12.24 11.04 6.76
C LEU A 279 -11.36 9.85 7.20
N PHE A 280 -11.36 9.50 8.49
CA PHE A 280 -10.69 8.32 9.02
C PHE A 280 -11.68 7.25 9.47
N ARG A 281 -11.24 5.98 9.45
CA ARG A 281 -12.05 4.84 9.90
C ARG A 281 -12.22 4.86 11.42
N GLY A 282 -13.36 4.36 11.90
CA GLY A 282 -13.63 4.17 13.33
C GLY A 282 -13.94 5.46 14.11
N GLY A 283 -14.17 6.58 13.43
CA GLY A 283 -14.46 7.86 14.09
C GLY A 283 -13.23 8.59 14.61
N TYR A 284 -12.03 8.19 14.16
CA TYR A 284 -10.78 8.86 14.52
C TYR A 284 -10.77 10.30 13.99
N ILE A 285 -10.27 11.23 14.79
CA ILE A 285 -10.16 12.65 14.45
C ILE A 285 -8.88 13.23 15.07
N ASN A 286 -8.22 14.15 14.38
CA ASN A 286 -7.19 14.97 14.99
C ASN A 286 -7.77 16.35 15.30
N VAL A 287 -7.36 16.89 16.44
CA VAL A 287 -7.84 18.17 16.98
C VAL A 287 -6.62 19.03 17.26
N LEU A 288 -6.71 20.30 16.87
CA LEU A 288 -5.76 21.36 17.18
C LEU A 288 -6.38 22.24 18.27
N TYR A 289 -5.56 22.60 19.25
CA TYR A 289 -5.93 23.39 20.41
C TYR A 289 -5.32 24.80 20.36
N GLY A 290 -5.84 25.71 21.18
CA GLY A 290 -5.45 27.12 21.21
C GLY A 290 -3.96 27.37 21.47
N ASP A 291 -3.29 26.52 22.24
CA ASP A 291 -1.85 26.61 22.50
C ASP A 291 -0.97 26.08 21.34
N GLY A 292 -1.59 25.66 20.23
CA GLY A 292 -0.93 25.11 19.05
C GLY A 292 -0.61 23.62 19.13
N HIS A 293 -0.91 22.92 20.23
CA HIS A 293 -0.75 21.47 20.28
C HIS A 293 -1.85 20.77 19.49
N ALA A 294 -1.49 19.65 18.85
CA ALA A 294 -2.44 18.82 18.12
C ALA A 294 -2.42 17.39 18.67
N LYS A 295 -3.62 16.81 18.84
CA LYS A 295 -3.82 15.49 19.43
C LYS A 295 -4.85 14.68 18.66
N GLY A 296 -4.53 13.40 18.50
CA GLY A 296 -5.40 12.43 17.86
C GLY A 296 -6.30 11.71 18.86
N TYR A 297 -7.56 11.55 18.49
CA TYR A 297 -8.56 10.85 19.28
C TYR A 297 -9.15 9.68 18.51
N ALA A 298 -9.31 8.54 19.19
CA ALA A 298 -9.93 7.35 18.60
C ALA A 298 -11.41 7.57 18.25
N GLN A 299 -12.09 8.43 19.01
CA GLN A 299 -13.45 8.89 18.78
C GLN A 299 -13.53 10.38 19.04
N MET A 300 -14.44 11.06 18.33
CA MET A 300 -14.63 12.49 18.48
C MET A 300 -14.91 12.90 19.94
N PRO A 301 -14.12 13.84 20.49
CA PRO A 301 -14.39 14.45 21.79
C PRO A 301 -15.75 15.18 21.83
N LYS A 302 -16.35 15.28 23.03
CA LYS A 302 -17.70 15.87 23.19
C LYS A 302 -17.74 17.37 22.93
N ASP A 303 -16.76 18.08 23.47
CA ASP A 303 -16.46 19.50 23.23
C ASP A 303 -16.36 19.82 21.74
N VAL A 304 -15.60 19.03 20.98
CA VAL A 304 -15.48 19.21 19.51
C VAL A 304 -16.83 18.96 18.83
N LYS A 305 -17.57 17.95 19.26
CA LYS A 305 -18.90 17.66 18.70
C LYS A 305 -19.89 18.81 18.96
N GLU A 306 -19.91 19.34 20.18
CA GLU A 306 -20.74 20.47 20.58
C GLU A 306 -20.36 21.73 19.79
N LEU A 307 -19.07 21.98 19.55
CA LEU A 307 -18.59 23.07 18.70
C LEU A 307 -19.03 22.95 17.24
N ILE A 308 -18.95 21.75 16.66
CA ILE A 308 -19.42 21.49 15.29
C ILE A 308 -20.93 21.75 15.18
N GLU A 309 -21.71 21.28 16.17
CA GLU A 309 -23.16 21.50 16.21
C GLU A 309 -23.52 22.98 16.41
N ALA A 310 -22.80 23.70 17.26
CA ALA A 310 -23.02 25.12 17.54
C ALA A 310 -22.66 26.02 16.35
N THR A 311 -21.59 25.69 15.61
CA THR A 311 -21.13 26.46 14.45
C THR A 311 -21.84 26.09 13.15
N GLY A 312 -22.59 24.99 13.13
CA GLY A 312 -23.32 24.51 11.95
C GLY A 312 -22.43 24.03 10.80
N GLN A 313 -21.14 23.82 11.05
CA GLN A 313 -20.18 23.33 10.05
C GLN A 313 -20.42 21.83 9.78
N LYS A 314 -20.20 21.39 8.53
CA LYS A 314 -20.36 20.00 8.08
C LYS A 314 -19.12 19.50 7.36
#